data_AF-A0A3C1RBE5-F1
#
_entry.id   AF-A0A3C1RBE5-F1
#
_cell.length_a   1.000
_cell.length_b   1.000
_cell.length_c   1.000
_cell.angle_alpha   90.00
_cell.angle_beta   90.00
_cell.angle_gamma   90.00
#
_symmetry.space_group_name_H-M   'P 1'
#
loop_
_entity.id
_entity.type
_entity.pdbx_description
1 polymer ?
#
loop_
_entity_poly.entity_id
_entity_poly.type
_entity_poly.pdbx_seq_one_letter_code
_entity_poly.pdbx_strand_id
1 'polypeptide(L)'
;MKSNYYIDLRTKSIEWLKKYLETSKLLPSQQVLKEKTDERFDILTQSGIKNLHDLQQTLKNKDKVQHFSVQTGLPVDYLTILRREVNSYHPQPRKISDFPFIKSEVKEKLQTIGIKDTIQLFSRVATRQEREKLIQELSITRDEALILVKAVDLMRIRYVNHTFANLLLHSNYDTISKIQKADYNKLYKELYTLNANQNYFTGNFGASDMELFVSNARFFGSAVEL
;
A
#
# COMPACT_ATOMS: atom_id res chain seq x y z
N MET A 1 14.32 -10.22 13.17
CA MET A 1 12.98 -9.61 13.36
C MET A 1 12.04 -10.23 12.35
N LYS A 2 10.85 -10.70 12.73
CA LYS A 2 9.90 -11.29 11.78
C LYS A 2 9.27 -10.15 10.98
N SER A 3 9.54 -10.06 9.67
CA SER A 3 8.92 -9.06 8.82
C SER A 3 7.40 -9.22 8.82
N ASN A 4 6.67 -8.10 8.79
CA ASN A 4 5.21 -8.08 8.68
C ASN A 4 4.80 -7.47 7.34
N TYR A 5 3.77 -8.05 6.71
CA TYR A 5 3.21 -7.53 5.47
C TYR A 5 2.68 -6.11 5.68
N TYR A 6 2.00 -5.88 6.79
CA TYR A 6 1.48 -4.57 7.14
C TYR A 6 2.48 -3.78 7.98
N ILE A 7 2.50 -2.46 7.74
CA ILE A 7 3.17 -1.54 8.64
C ILE A 7 2.45 -1.53 10.00
N ASP A 8 3.20 -1.25 11.08
CA ASP A 8 2.60 -1.10 12.40
C ASP A 8 2.04 0.31 12.59
N LEU A 9 0.72 0.44 12.55
CA LEU A 9 0.01 1.72 12.73
C LEU A 9 0.17 2.32 14.14
N ARG A 10 0.59 1.54 15.14
CA ARG A 10 0.87 2.06 16.49
C ARG A 10 2.10 2.97 16.51
N THR A 11 2.99 2.84 15.52
CA THR A 11 4.23 3.63 15.44
C THR A 11 4.02 5.05 14.90
N LYS A 12 2.80 5.39 14.46
CA LYS A 12 2.46 6.68 13.85
C LYS A 12 1.42 7.38 14.69
N SER A 13 1.81 8.49 15.31
CA SER A 13 0.92 9.30 16.14
C SER A 13 -0.18 9.96 15.31
N ILE A 14 -1.25 10.38 15.98
CA ILE A 14 -2.29 11.19 15.35
C ILE A 14 -1.73 12.55 14.89
N GLU A 15 -0.78 13.12 15.64
CA GLU A 15 -0.08 14.36 15.28
C GLU A 15 0.74 14.21 13.99
N TRP A 16 1.35 13.04 13.77
CA TRP A 16 2.02 12.76 12.51
C TRP A 16 1.03 12.82 11.34
N LEU A 17 -0.17 12.24 11.50
CA LEU A 17 -1.21 12.26 10.46
C LEU A 17 -1.68 13.69 10.18
N LYS A 18 -1.88 14.48 11.23
CA LYS A 18 -2.25 15.90 11.14
C LYS A 18 -1.29 16.66 10.22
N LYS A 19 0.00 16.63 10.57
CA LYS A 19 1.07 17.27 9.80
C LYS A 19 1.17 16.73 8.37
N TYR A 20 0.99 15.43 8.19
CA TYR A 20 0.96 14.81 6.86
C TYR A 20 -0.18 15.39 6.02
N LEU A 21 -1.41 15.46 6.54
CA LEU A 21 -2.57 15.97 5.80
C LEU A 21 -2.43 17.46 5.45
N GLU A 22 -1.87 18.26 6.35
CA GLU A 22 -1.64 19.69 6.11
C GLU A 22 -0.65 19.93 4.98
N THR A 23 0.49 19.24 5.03
CA THR A 23 1.63 19.45 4.12
C THR A 23 1.50 18.70 2.79
N SER A 24 0.77 17.58 2.75
CA SER A 24 0.72 16.73 1.56
C SER A 24 -0.31 17.23 0.56
N LYS A 25 -0.02 17.00 -0.71
CA LYS A 25 -1.05 17.02 -1.75
C LYS A 25 -2.01 15.85 -1.51
N LEU A 26 -3.31 16.11 -1.55
CA LEU A 26 -4.35 15.08 -1.38
C LEU A 26 -5.14 14.90 -2.66
N LEU A 27 -5.77 13.73 -2.81
CA LEU A 27 -6.73 13.51 -3.90
C LEU A 27 -7.91 14.48 -3.76
N PRO A 28 -8.60 14.85 -4.86
CA PRO A 28 -9.77 15.73 -4.79
C PRO A 28 -10.83 15.26 -3.78
N SER A 29 -11.09 13.95 -3.74
CA SER A 29 -12.04 13.33 -2.80
C SER A 29 -11.59 13.34 -1.33
N GLN A 30 -10.36 13.75 -1.04
CA GLN A 30 -9.77 13.78 0.29
C GLN A 30 -9.58 15.21 0.82
N GLN A 31 -9.91 16.24 0.04
CA GLN A 31 -9.66 17.64 0.43
C GLN A 31 -10.40 18.05 1.72
N VAL A 32 -11.55 17.44 2.01
CA VAL A 32 -12.30 17.64 3.27
C VAL A 32 -11.44 17.36 4.52
N LEU A 33 -10.37 16.57 4.39
CA LEU A 33 -9.45 16.26 5.48
C LEU A 33 -8.57 17.44 5.90
N LYS A 34 -8.48 18.50 5.10
CA LYS A 34 -7.73 19.73 5.42
C LYS A 34 -8.59 20.81 6.08
N GLU A 35 -9.89 20.60 6.16
CA GLU A 35 -10.79 21.58 6.77
C GLU A 35 -10.71 21.48 8.28
N LYS A 36 -10.50 22.63 8.94
CA LYS A 36 -10.51 22.74 10.42
C LYS A 36 -9.61 21.71 11.09
N THR A 37 -8.43 21.45 10.51
CA THR A 37 -7.54 20.37 10.94
C THR A 37 -7.20 20.46 12.43
N ASP A 38 -6.87 21.65 12.94
CA ASP A 38 -6.59 21.87 14.37
C ASP A 38 -7.77 21.44 15.25
N GLU A 39 -8.94 22.08 15.07
CA GLU A 39 -10.16 21.80 15.83
C GLU A 39 -10.53 20.32 15.81
N ARG A 40 -10.50 19.71 14.61
CA ARG A 40 -10.91 18.30 14.44
C ARG A 40 -9.90 17.34 15.07
N PHE A 41 -8.59 17.59 14.96
CA PHE A 41 -7.57 16.72 15.56
C PHE A 41 -7.48 16.88 17.09
N ASP A 42 -7.81 18.05 17.63
CA ASP A 42 -7.96 18.25 19.07
C ASP A 42 -9.09 17.37 19.62
N ILE A 43 -10.23 17.31 18.93
CA ILE A 43 -11.36 16.43 19.28
C ILE A 43 -10.94 14.94 19.25
N LEU A 44 -10.18 14.52 18.22
CA LEU A 44 -9.67 13.14 18.14
C LEU A 44 -8.76 12.82 19.34
N THR A 45 -7.88 13.74 19.69
CA THR A 45 -6.92 13.58 20.79
C THR A 45 -7.63 13.55 22.16
N GLN A 46 -8.60 14.45 22.38
CA GLN A 46 -9.44 14.47 23.58
C GLN A 46 -10.29 13.19 23.72
N SER A 47 -10.65 12.57 22.60
CA SER A 47 -11.33 11.27 22.56
C SER A 47 -10.38 10.07 22.80
N GLY A 48 -9.12 10.33 23.16
CA GLY A 48 -8.14 9.30 23.51
C GLY A 48 -7.46 8.62 22.32
N ILE A 49 -7.61 9.14 21.10
CA ILE A 49 -6.95 8.59 19.91
C ILE A 49 -5.50 9.06 19.86
N LYS A 50 -4.55 8.14 20.06
CA LYS A 50 -3.11 8.50 20.15
C LYS A 50 -2.36 8.25 18.85
N ASN A 51 -2.78 7.24 18.09
CA ASN A 51 -2.07 6.75 16.90
C ASN A 51 -3.04 6.26 15.81
N LEU A 52 -2.49 5.91 14.65
CA LEU A 52 -3.28 5.43 13.51
C LEU A 52 -4.03 4.12 13.80
N HIS A 53 -3.52 3.25 14.67
CA HIS A 53 -4.23 2.03 15.06
C HIS A 53 -5.48 2.36 15.86
N ASP A 54 -5.39 3.27 16.84
CA ASP A 54 -6.55 3.71 17.62
C ASP A 54 -7.61 4.33 16.71
N LEU A 55 -7.18 5.20 15.78
CA LEU A 55 -8.08 5.81 14.79
C LEU A 55 -8.77 4.74 13.92
N GLN A 56 -8.01 3.75 13.45
CA GLN A 56 -8.55 2.65 12.65
C GLN A 56 -9.58 1.83 13.43
N GLN A 57 -9.34 1.53 14.71
CA GLN A 57 -10.28 0.78 15.54
C GLN A 57 -11.53 1.60 15.88
N THR A 58 -11.37 2.90 16.12
CA THR A 58 -12.48 3.83 16.37
C THR A 58 -13.37 3.97 15.15
N LEU A 59 -12.80 4.01 13.93
CA LEU A 59 -13.56 4.17 12.68
C LEU A 59 -13.72 2.85 11.90
N LYS A 60 -13.66 1.69 12.56
CA LYS A 60 -13.54 0.38 11.89
C LYS A 60 -14.59 0.12 10.81
N ASN A 61 -15.85 0.45 11.07
CA ASN A 61 -16.99 0.21 10.18
C ASN A 61 -17.95 1.43 10.16
N LYS A 62 -18.99 1.35 9.31
CA LYS A 62 -19.97 2.44 9.14
C LYS A 62 -20.68 2.78 10.45
N ASP A 63 -21.05 1.78 11.23
CA ASP A 63 -21.77 1.97 12.49
C ASP A 63 -20.90 2.70 13.52
N LYS A 64 -19.62 2.32 13.61
CA LYS A 64 -18.67 3.03 14.47
C LYS A 64 -18.42 4.47 14.03
N VAL A 65 -18.36 4.73 12.71
CA VAL A 65 -18.28 6.11 12.19
C VAL A 65 -19.49 6.93 12.64
N GLN A 66 -20.70 6.38 12.51
CA GLN A 66 -21.93 7.06 12.93
C GLN A 66 -21.94 7.34 14.44
N HIS A 67 -21.61 6.33 15.24
CA HIS A 67 -21.54 6.48 16.70
C HIS A 67 -20.52 7.55 17.11
N PHE A 68 -19.32 7.52 16.52
CA PHE A 68 -18.27 8.48 16.83
C PHE A 68 -18.65 9.90 16.39
N SER A 69 -19.36 10.05 15.26
CA SER A 69 -19.94 11.32 14.82
C SER A 69 -20.89 11.91 15.86
N VAL A 70 -21.84 11.11 16.38
CA VAL A 70 -22.79 11.56 17.41
C VAL A 70 -22.06 11.93 18.70
N GLN A 71 -21.06 11.15 19.10
CA GLN A 71 -20.30 11.39 20.34
C GLN A 71 -19.48 12.69 20.29
N THR A 72 -18.91 13.02 19.14
CA THR A 72 -17.91 14.10 19.01
C THR A 72 -18.43 15.34 18.30
N GLY A 73 -19.58 15.25 17.63
CA GLY A 73 -20.09 16.30 16.74
C GLY A 73 -19.34 16.39 15.40
N LEU A 74 -18.36 15.53 15.13
CA LEU A 74 -17.63 15.54 13.86
C LEU A 74 -18.53 15.06 12.70
N PRO A 75 -18.47 15.68 11.52
CA PRO A 75 -19.31 15.29 10.38
C PRO A 75 -19.05 13.84 9.93
N VAL A 76 -20.13 13.10 9.63
CA VAL A 76 -20.06 11.71 9.15
C VAL A 76 -19.23 11.58 7.87
N ASP A 77 -19.36 12.53 6.94
CA ASP A 77 -18.63 12.51 5.67
C ASP A 77 -17.12 12.69 5.89
N TYR A 78 -16.72 13.62 6.75
CA TYR A 78 -15.32 13.80 7.15
C TYR A 78 -14.76 12.51 7.76
N LEU A 79 -15.47 11.91 8.74
CA LEU A 79 -15.03 10.67 9.39
C LEU A 79 -14.99 9.49 8.42
N THR A 80 -15.88 9.45 7.43
CA THR A 80 -15.88 8.43 6.37
C THR A 80 -14.65 8.55 5.48
N ILE A 81 -14.26 9.75 5.10
CA ILE A 81 -13.04 9.98 4.32
C ILE A 81 -11.79 9.70 5.18
N LEU A 82 -11.79 10.11 6.45
CA LEU A 82 -10.68 9.85 7.38
C LEU A 82 -10.49 8.34 7.60
N ARG A 83 -11.59 7.60 7.72
CA ARG A 83 -11.59 6.13 7.75
C ARG A 83 -10.95 5.54 6.51
N ARG A 84 -11.26 6.04 5.32
CA ARG A 84 -10.67 5.55 4.06
C ARG A 84 -9.17 5.85 4.02
N GLU A 85 -8.77 7.03 4.47
CA GLU A 85 -7.37 7.43 4.57
C GLU A 85 -6.59 6.48 5.48
N VAL A 86 -7.02 6.28 6.73
CA VAL A 86 -6.30 5.40 7.67
C VAL A 86 -6.27 3.94 7.21
N ASN A 87 -7.35 3.44 6.60
CA ASN A 87 -7.41 2.07 6.09
C ASN A 87 -6.52 1.85 4.86
N SER A 88 -6.20 2.90 4.10
CA SER A 88 -5.36 2.77 2.91
C SER A 88 -3.92 2.34 3.24
N TYR A 89 -3.47 2.60 4.47
CA TYR A 89 -2.16 2.17 4.96
C TYR A 89 -2.03 0.65 5.18
N HIS A 90 -3.16 -0.08 5.17
CA HIS A 90 -3.21 -1.54 5.12
C HIS A 90 -3.92 -1.99 3.83
N PRO A 91 -3.20 -2.03 2.68
CA PRO A 91 -3.80 -2.41 1.41
C PRO A 91 -4.38 -3.82 1.44
N GLN A 92 -5.52 -4.01 0.78
CA GLN A 92 -6.16 -5.31 0.71
C GLN A 92 -5.23 -6.36 0.06
N PRO A 93 -5.20 -7.60 0.57
CA PRO A 93 -4.43 -8.69 -0.04
C PRO A 93 -4.89 -8.92 -1.48
N ARG A 94 -3.93 -9.25 -2.36
CA ARG A 94 -4.23 -9.53 -3.77
C ARG A 94 -4.13 -11.02 -4.03
N LYS A 95 -5.08 -11.56 -4.79
CA LYS A 95 -5.08 -12.97 -5.17
C LYS A 95 -3.97 -13.22 -6.19
N ILE A 96 -3.23 -14.30 -6.01
CA ILE A 96 -2.12 -14.69 -6.89
C ILE A 96 -2.61 -15.10 -8.28
N SER A 97 -3.84 -15.64 -8.36
CA SER A 97 -4.51 -15.96 -9.63
C SER A 97 -4.51 -14.77 -10.60
N ASP A 98 -4.63 -13.55 -10.07
CA ASP A 98 -4.82 -12.33 -10.82
C ASP A 98 -3.49 -11.74 -11.32
N PHE A 99 -2.33 -12.31 -10.98
CA PHE A 99 -1.03 -11.71 -11.32
C PHE A 99 -0.67 -11.94 -12.79
N PRO A 100 -0.59 -10.91 -13.65
CA PRO A 100 -0.32 -11.10 -15.07
C PRO A 100 1.16 -11.45 -15.36
N PHE A 101 2.06 -11.18 -14.41
CA PHE A 101 3.52 -11.38 -14.53
C PHE A 101 4.02 -12.73 -13.99
N ILE A 102 3.13 -13.61 -13.53
CA ILE A 102 3.48 -14.94 -13.03
C ILE A 102 2.92 -16.00 -13.99
N LYS A 103 3.74 -16.97 -14.38
CA LYS A 103 3.32 -18.12 -15.21
C LYS A 103 2.24 -18.94 -14.49
N SER A 104 1.29 -19.48 -15.25
CA SER A 104 0.20 -20.29 -14.69
C SER A 104 0.70 -21.47 -13.85
N GLU A 105 1.75 -22.17 -14.30
CA GLU A 105 2.36 -23.27 -13.54
C GLU A 105 2.83 -22.85 -12.14
N VAL A 106 3.44 -21.67 -12.01
CA VAL A 106 3.89 -21.15 -10.71
C VAL A 106 2.69 -20.79 -9.82
N LYS A 107 1.61 -20.25 -10.40
CA LYS A 107 0.36 -19.97 -9.66
C LYS A 107 -0.27 -21.25 -9.12
N GLU A 108 -0.34 -22.28 -9.94
CA GLU A 108 -0.87 -23.60 -9.56
C GLU A 108 -0.05 -24.24 -8.45
N LYS A 109 1.28 -24.22 -8.58
CA LYS A 109 2.21 -24.67 -7.54
C LYS A 109 2.00 -23.96 -6.19
N LEU A 110 1.90 -22.62 -6.22
CA LEU A 110 1.60 -21.82 -5.01
C LEU A 110 0.24 -22.19 -4.40
N GLN A 111 -0.78 -22.36 -5.24
CA GLN A 111 -2.12 -22.73 -4.79
C GLN A 111 -2.16 -24.12 -4.14
N THR A 112 -1.43 -25.10 -4.68
CA THR A 112 -1.33 -26.46 -4.14
C THR A 112 -0.76 -26.48 -2.73
N ILE A 113 0.21 -25.62 -2.43
CA ILE A 113 0.77 -25.47 -1.07
C ILE A 113 -0.01 -24.47 -0.18
N GLY A 114 -1.22 -24.08 -0.61
CA GLY A 114 -2.13 -23.25 0.18
C GLY A 114 -1.87 -21.75 0.13
N ILE A 115 -0.97 -21.27 -0.73
CA ILE A 115 -0.67 -19.84 -0.89
C ILE A 115 -1.56 -19.27 -2.01
N LYS A 116 -2.50 -18.40 -1.62
CA LYS A 116 -3.54 -17.85 -2.50
C LYS A 116 -3.47 -16.32 -2.64
N ASP A 117 -2.85 -15.64 -1.69
CA ASP A 117 -2.75 -14.17 -1.68
C ASP A 117 -1.38 -13.63 -1.26
N THR A 118 -1.23 -12.30 -1.36
CA THR A 118 0.01 -11.59 -1.01
C THR A 118 0.42 -11.70 0.45
N ILE A 119 -0.50 -11.81 1.41
CA ILE A 119 -0.14 -11.98 2.83
C ILE A 119 0.49 -13.35 3.04
N GLN A 120 -0.16 -14.38 2.51
CA GLN A 120 0.32 -15.75 2.63
C GLN A 120 1.69 -15.89 1.96
N LEU A 121 1.84 -15.33 0.75
CA LEU A 121 3.10 -15.35 0.01
C LEU A 121 4.21 -14.58 0.72
N PHE A 122 3.92 -13.42 1.33
CA PHE A 122 4.91 -12.57 1.99
C PHE A 122 5.76 -13.35 2.99
N SER A 123 5.12 -14.16 3.84
CA SER A 123 5.82 -14.95 4.86
C SER A 123 6.83 -15.96 4.28
N ARG A 124 6.66 -16.34 3.01
CA ARG A 124 7.47 -17.34 2.29
C ARG A 124 8.54 -16.70 1.41
N VAL A 125 8.56 -15.37 1.28
CA VAL A 125 9.50 -14.66 0.38
C VAL A 125 10.23 -13.49 1.03
N ALA A 126 9.83 -13.07 2.24
CA ALA A 126 10.37 -11.87 2.88
C ALA A 126 11.88 -11.95 3.19
N THR A 127 12.42 -13.13 3.50
CA THR A 127 13.86 -13.32 3.77
C THR A 127 14.51 -14.16 2.68
N ARG A 128 15.84 -14.04 2.55
CA ARG A 128 16.63 -14.89 1.63
C ARG A 128 16.42 -16.37 1.92
N GLN A 129 16.43 -16.74 3.20
CA GLN A 129 16.24 -18.12 3.63
C GLN A 129 14.86 -18.68 3.24
N GLU A 130 13.78 -17.94 3.48
CA GLU A 130 12.43 -18.40 3.13
C GLU A 130 12.25 -18.51 1.61
N ARG A 131 12.86 -17.59 0.83
CA ARG A 131 12.85 -17.71 -0.64
C ARG A 131 13.58 -18.94 -1.15
N GLU A 132 14.76 -19.27 -0.63
CA GLU A 132 15.49 -20.45 -1.08
C GLU A 132 14.70 -21.74 -0.76
N LYS A 133 13.99 -21.79 0.38
CA LYS A 133 13.07 -22.90 0.67
C LYS A 133 11.94 -22.97 -0.36
N LEU A 134 11.30 -21.84 -0.68
CA LEU A 134 10.23 -21.78 -1.67
C LEU A 134 10.69 -22.19 -3.07
N ILE A 135 11.90 -21.77 -3.47
CA ILE A 135 12.56 -22.15 -4.73
C ILE A 135 12.68 -23.66 -4.83
N GLN A 136 13.18 -24.33 -3.78
CA GLN A 136 13.35 -25.77 -3.74
C GLN A 136 12.00 -26.50 -3.74
N GLU A 137 11.07 -26.08 -2.89
CA GLU A 137 9.75 -26.70 -2.72
C GLU A 137 8.90 -26.64 -3.99
N LEU A 138 8.94 -25.52 -4.71
CA LEU A 138 8.18 -25.36 -5.96
C LEU A 138 8.97 -25.70 -7.22
N SER A 139 10.28 -25.97 -7.09
CA SER A 139 11.19 -26.14 -8.22
C SER A 139 11.04 -25.01 -9.25
N ILE A 140 11.08 -23.76 -8.77
CA ILE A 140 11.04 -22.54 -9.60
C ILE A 140 12.42 -21.93 -9.71
N THR A 141 12.61 -21.04 -10.68
CA THR A 141 13.87 -20.32 -10.84
C THR A 141 14.04 -19.22 -9.77
N ARG A 142 15.30 -18.80 -9.56
CA ARG A 142 15.61 -17.64 -8.71
C ARG A 142 14.95 -16.35 -9.21
N ASP A 143 14.87 -16.18 -10.53
CA ASP A 143 14.23 -15.01 -11.13
C ASP A 143 12.72 -14.99 -10.89
N GLU A 144 12.04 -16.14 -10.99
CA GLU A 144 10.62 -16.26 -10.63
C GLU A 144 10.39 -15.92 -9.15
N ALA A 145 11.24 -16.44 -8.25
CA ALA A 145 11.16 -16.09 -6.83
C ALA A 145 11.46 -14.60 -6.56
N LEU A 146 12.37 -13.99 -7.34
CA LEU A 146 12.70 -12.57 -7.24
C LEU A 146 11.52 -11.69 -7.69
N ILE A 147 10.81 -12.08 -8.74
CA ILE A 147 9.59 -11.40 -9.19
C ILE A 147 8.51 -11.49 -8.10
N LEU A 148 8.31 -12.67 -7.50
CA LEU A 148 7.35 -12.86 -6.42
C LEU A 148 7.61 -11.92 -5.22
N VAL A 149 8.86 -11.85 -4.74
CA VAL A 149 9.19 -11.00 -3.59
C VAL A 149 9.04 -9.51 -3.91
N LYS A 150 9.49 -9.06 -5.09
CA LYS A 150 9.33 -7.66 -5.52
C LYS A 150 7.85 -7.29 -5.65
N ALA A 151 7.06 -8.14 -6.30
CA ALA A 151 5.64 -7.91 -6.49
C ALA A 151 4.91 -7.75 -5.16
N VAL A 152 5.17 -8.66 -4.21
CA VAL A 152 4.56 -8.59 -2.88
C VAL A 152 5.01 -7.35 -2.13
N ASP A 153 6.28 -6.97 -2.18
CA ASP A 153 6.76 -5.76 -1.50
C ASP A 153 6.10 -4.50 -2.09
N LEU A 154 6.02 -4.39 -3.42
CA LEU A 154 5.37 -3.28 -4.10
C LEU A 154 3.89 -3.14 -3.76
N MET A 155 3.14 -4.25 -3.68
CA MET A 155 1.70 -4.24 -3.38
C MET A 155 1.35 -3.88 -1.92
N ARG A 156 2.37 -3.69 -1.06
CA ARG A 156 2.19 -3.10 0.28
C ARG A 156 2.07 -1.58 0.25
N ILE A 157 2.50 -0.93 -0.84
CA ILE A 157 2.35 0.51 -1.01
C ILE A 157 0.89 0.83 -1.38
N ARG A 158 0.39 1.95 -0.85
CA ARG A 158 -0.90 2.52 -1.26
C ARG A 158 -1.00 2.65 -2.78
N TYR A 159 -2.20 2.44 -3.29
CA TYR A 159 -2.53 2.60 -4.72
C TYR A 159 -1.89 1.58 -5.67
N VAL A 160 -1.09 0.62 -5.16
CA VAL A 160 -0.52 -0.45 -5.97
C VAL A 160 -1.43 -1.68 -5.93
N ASN A 161 -1.99 -2.04 -7.07
CA ASN A 161 -2.64 -3.34 -7.30
C ASN A 161 -1.74 -4.23 -8.18
N HIS A 162 -2.21 -5.44 -8.50
CA HIS A 162 -1.41 -6.39 -9.31
C HIS A 162 -1.12 -5.87 -10.73
N THR A 163 -2.02 -5.11 -11.35
CA THR A 163 -1.76 -4.55 -12.70
C THR A 163 -0.78 -3.39 -12.66
N PHE A 164 -0.83 -2.52 -11.65
CA PHE A 164 0.17 -1.45 -11.52
C PHE A 164 1.53 -2.01 -11.08
N ALA A 165 1.55 -3.03 -10.22
CA ALA A 165 2.77 -3.77 -9.89
C ALA A 165 3.40 -4.41 -11.15
N ASN A 166 2.60 -4.92 -12.09
CA ASN A 166 3.08 -5.43 -13.37
C ASN A 166 3.89 -4.39 -14.13
N LEU A 167 3.34 -3.18 -14.28
CA LEU A 167 4.02 -2.07 -14.94
C LEU A 167 5.33 -1.69 -14.22
N LEU A 168 5.32 -1.64 -12.89
CA LEU A 168 6.51 -1.32 -12.10
C LEU A 168 7.61 -2.39 -12.25
N LEU A 169 7.26 -3.67 -12.24
CA LEU A 169 8.20 -4.79 -12.39
C LEU A 169 8.92 -4.79 -13.75
N HIS A 170 8.25 -4.30 -14.79
CA HIS A 170 8.84 -4.15 -16.14
C HIS A 170 9.52 -2.80 -16.34
N SER A 171 9.62 -1.97 -15.30
CA SER A 171 10.24 -0.65 -15.32
C SER A 171 11.53 -0.61 -14.48
N ASN A 172 12.19 0.54 -14.48
CA ASN A 172 13.32 0.81 -13.58
C ASN A 172 12.90 1.07 -12.12
N TYR A 173 11.60 0.99 -11.78
CA TYR A 173 11.04 1.30 -10.46
C TYR A 173 10.43 0.06 -9.77
N ASP A 174 11.01 -1.11 -10.01
CA ASP A 174 10.57 -2.44 -9.55
C ASP A 174 10.76 -2.72 -8.05
N THR A 175 11.14 -1.71 -7.24
CA THR A 175 11.34 -1.85 -5.79
C THR A 175 10.94 -0.58 -5.07
N ILE A 176 10.53 -0.69 -3.80
CA ILE A 176 10.19 0.47 -2.95
C ILE A 176 11.37 1.46 -2.88
N SER A 177 12.60 0.97 -2.72
CA SER A 177 13.78 1.85 -2.61
C SER A 177 14.02 2.69 -3.87
N LYS A 178 13.80 2.11 -5.07
CA LYS A 178 13.91 2.85 -6.33
C LYS A 178 12.80 3.88 -6.47
N ILE A 179 11.57 3.55 -6.07
CA ILE A 179 10.43 4.50 -6.09
C ILE A 179 10.66 5.67 -5.13
N GLN A 180 11.14 5.41 -3.91
CA GLN A 180 11.37 6.46 -2.90
C GLN A 180 12.38 7.53 -3.33
N LYS A 181 13.36 7.12 -4.15
CA LYS A 181 14.44 7.96 -4.68
C LYS A 181 14.11 8.58 -6.04
N ALA A 182 12.97 8.23 -6.62
CA ALA A 182 12.61 8.68 -7.95
C ALA A 182 12.24 10.17 -7.96
N ASP A 183 12.60 10.83 -9.06
CA ASP A 183 11.92 12.06 -9.46
C ASP A 183 10.56 11.69 -10.07
N TYR A 184 9.47 12.23 -9.51
CA TYR A 184 8.13 11.80 -9.90
C TYR A 184 7.79 12.17 -11.36
N ASN A 185 8.34 13.27 -11.88
CA ASN A 185 8.11 13.69 -13.28
C ASN A 185 8.81 12.74 -14.25
N LYS A 186 10.05 12.35 -13.94
CA LYS A 186 10.81 11.36 -14.72
C LYS A 186 10.13 10.00 -14.66
N LEU A 187 9.77 9.53 -13.46
CA LEU A 187 9.04 8.28 -13.26
C LEU A 187 7.74 8.26 -14.07
N TYR A 188 6.94 9.33 -14.00
CA TYR A 188 5.71 9.45 -14.76
C TYR A 188 5.94 9.28 -16.26
N LYS A 189 6.89 10.03 -16.84
CA LYS A 189 7.18 9.96 -18.27
C LYS A 189 7.64 8.56 -18.70
N GLU A 190 8.53 7.95 -17.94
CA GLU A 190 9.05 6.60 -18.25
C GLU A 190 7.97 5.53 -18.15
N LEU A 191 7.15 5.55 -17.10
CA LEU A 191 6.03 4.61 -16.96
C LEU A 191 4.96 4.83 -18.03
N TYR A 192 4.66 6.08 -18.37
CA TYR A 192 3.69 6.40 -19.42
C TYR A 192 4.16 5.88 -20.79
N THR A 193 5.40 6.16 -21.17
CA THR A 193 6.00 5.66 -22.43
C THR A 193 6.04 4.14 -22.46
N LEU A 194 6.43 3.49 -21.35
CA LEU A 194 6.44 2.03 -21.27
C LEU A 194 5.04 1.44 -21.44
N ASN A 195 4.04 2.01 -20.74
CA ASN A 195 2.68 1.49 -20.75
C ASN A 195 1.96 1.74 -22.07
N ALA A 196 2.25 2.84 -22.76
CA ALA A 196 1.70 3.12 -24.10
C ALA A 196 2.11 2.05 -25.13
N ASN A 197 3.28 1.42 -24.96
CA ASN A 197 3.80 0.41 -25.88
C ASN A 197 3.36 -1.02 -25.51
N GLN A 198 3.19 -1.31 -24.21
CA GLN A 198 3.06 -2.69 -23.72
C GLN A 198 1.73 -2.98 -22.99
N ASN A 199 0.96 -1.95 -22.63
CA ASN A 199 -0.33 -2.05 -21.95
C ASN A 199 -0.32 -2.93 -20.68
N TYR A 200 0.73 -2.82 -19.86
CA TYR A 200 0.88 -3.58 -18.61
C TYR A 200 -0.14 -3.19 -17.54
N PHE A 201 -0.63 -1.94 -17.59
CA PHE A 201 -1.61 -1.37 -16.70
C PHE A 201 -2.74 -0.73 -17.50
N THR A 202 -3.98 -1.19 -17.28
CA THR A 202 -5.17 -0.69 -17.99
C THR A 202 -5.78 0.56 -17.37
N GLY A 203 -5.31 0.97 -16.18
CA GLY A 203 -5.78 2.19 -15.54
C GLY A 203 -5.09 3.43 -16.08
N ASN A 204 -5.68 4.59 -15.81
CA ASN A 204 -5.08 5.88 -16.10
C ASN A 204 -4.32 6.42 -14.89
N PHE A 205 -3.21 7.08 -15.14
CA PHE A 205 -2.47 7.84 -14.12
C PHE A 205 -1.85 9.09 -14.76
N GLY A 206 -1.88 10.20 -14.03
CA GLY A 206 -1.25 11.45 -14.40
C GLY A 206 -0.01 11.76 -13.56
N ALA A 207 0.68 12.86 -13.91
CA ALA A 207 1.84 13.33 -13.16
C ALA A 207 1.52 13.61 -11.67
N SER A 208 0.33 14.14 -11.38
CA SER A 208 -0.12 14.39 -9.99
C SER A 208 -0.32 13.10 -9.20
N ASP A 209 -0.77 12.02 -9.84
CA ASP A 209 -0.91 10.71 -9.17
C ASP A 209 0.46 10.14 -8.83
N MET A 210 1.44 10.31 -9.73
CA MET A 210 2.80 9.83 -9.53
C MET A 210 3.56 10.63 -8.46
N GLU A 211 3.30 11.94 -8.36
CA GLU A 211 3.78 12.77 -7.25
C GLU A 211 3.27 12.23 -5.91
N LEU A 212 1.96 11.96 -5.82
CA LEU A 212 1.35 11.38 -4.63
C LEU A 212 1.91 9.98 -4.32
N PHE A 213 2.07 9.14 -5.35
CA PHE A 213 2.61 7.79 -5.24
C PHE A 213 4.04 7.78 -4.68
N VAL A 214 4.95 8.57 -5.26
CA VAL A 214 6.35 8.68 -4.79
C VAL A 214 6.40 9.22 -3.36
N SER A 215 5.60 10.25 -3.05
CA SER A 215 5.51 10.78 -1.69
C SER A 215 5.03 9.73 -0.69
N ASN A 216 3.97 8.98 -1.04
CA ASN A 216 3.44 7.91 -0.19
C ASN A 216 4.41 6.74 -0.03
N ALA A 217 5.19 6.38 -1.06
CA ALA A 217 6.16 5.30 -0.95
C ALA A 217 7.21 5.54 0.15
N ARG A 218 7.49 6.80 0.51
CA ARG A 218 8.39 7.15 1.63
C ARG A 218 7.83 6.76 2.99
N PHE A 219 6.53 6.54 3.09
CA PHE A 219 5.89 6.03 4.30
C PHE A 219 6.10 4.52 4.49
N PHE A 220 6.39 3.80 3.41
CA PHE A 220 6.58 2.35 3.42
C PHE A 220 8.07 2.02 3.39
N GLY A 221 8.57 1.29 4.39
CA GLY A 221 9.88 0.64 4.28
C GLY A 221 9.78 -0.65 3.47
N SER A 222 10.86 -1.01 2.78
CA SER A 222 10.99 -2.39 2.29
C SER A 222 10.96 -3.33 3.50
N ALA A 223 10.09 -4.34 3.45
CA ALA A 223 10.02 -5.37 4.50
C ALA A 223 10.53 -6.72 4.02
N VAL A 224 11.24 -6.72 2.88
CA VAL A 224 11.83 -7.89 2.27
C VAL A 224 13.33 -7.68 2.06
N GLU A 225 14.08 -8.77 2.07
CA GLU A 225 15.50 -8.77 1.74
C GLU A 225 15.66 -8.99 0.24
N LEU A 226 16.11 -7.98 -0.51
CA LEU A 226 16.47 -8.14 -1.92
C LEU A 226 17.93 -8.61 -2.10
#